data_AF-A0A9P6WS70-F1
#
_entry.id   AF-A0A9P6WS70-F1
#
_cell.length_a   1.000
_cell.length_b   1.000
_cell.length_c   1.000
_cell.angle_alpha   90.00
_cell.angle_beta   90.00
_cell.angle_gamma   90.00
#
_symmetry.space_group_name_H-M   'P 1'
#
loop_
_entity.id
_entity.type
_entity.pdbx_description
1 polymer ?
#
loop_
_entity_poly.entity_id
_entity_poly.type
_entity_poly.pdbx_seq_one_letter_code
_entity_poly.pdbx_strand_id
1 'polypeptide(L)'
;MAPEYGATAAMFSIDQQTIDYLRLTGREDEQIALVETYAKTAGLWSDSLKTAEYERVLRFDLSTVVRTLAGPSNPHRRLPVSDLAARGISVLK
;
A
#
# COMPACT_ATOMS: atom_id res chain seq x y z
N MET A 1 -0.83 -4.84 -7.70
CA MET A 1 -0.72 -3.75 -8.69
C MET A 1 0.73 -3.36 -9.02
N ALA A 2 1.77 -4.07 -8.54
CA ALA A 2 3.16 -3.75 -8.88
C ALA A 2 3.51 -3.89 -10.38
N PRO A 3 3.03 -4.95 -11.08
CA PRO A 3 3.24 -5.07 -12.52
C PRO A 3 2.72 -3.87 -13.32
N GLU A 4 1.63 -3.26 -12.89
CA GLU A 4 0.94 -2.17 -13.57
C GLU A 4 1.76 -0.87 -13.61
N TYR A 5 2.67 -0.65 -12.66
CA TYR A 5 3.63 0.48 -12.72
C TYR A 5 5.06 0.03 -13.00
N GLY A 6 5.26 -1.21 -13.43
CA GLY A 6 6.53 -1.73 -13.94
C GLY A 6 7.58 -2.06 -12.88
N ALA A 7 7.23 -2.12 -11.59
CA ALA A 7 8.19 -2.51 -10.56
C ALA A 7 8.36 -4.03 -10.49
N THR A 8 9.58 -4.50 -10.20
CA THR A 8 9.87 -5.91 -9.93
C THR A 8 9.13 -6.41 -8.69
N ALA A 9 9.12 -5.61 -7.63
CA ALA A 9 8.42 -5.89 -6.38
C ALA A 9 8.04 -4.57 -5.69
N ALA A 10 7.01 -4.63 -4.85
CA ALA A 10 6.66 -3.57 -3.92
C ALA A 10 6.57 -4.17 -2.53
N MET A 11 7.41 -3.69 -1.62
CA MET A 11 7.56 -4.22 -0.28
C MET A 11 7.11 -3.18 0.73
N PHE A 12 6.43 -3.64 1.77
CA PHE A 12 6.12 -2.87 2.97
C PHE A 12 6.91 -3.47 4.12
N SER A 13 7.49 -2.62 4.97
CA SER A 13 8.24 -3.06 6.14
C SER A 13 7.34 -3.81 7.14
N ILE A 14 7.91 -4.76 7.87
CA ILE A 14 7.20 -5.44 8.96
C ILE A 14 7.06 -4.47 10.13
N ASP A 15 5.85 -4.38 10.68
CA ASP A 15 5.49 -3.47 11.77
C ASP A 15 4.37 -4.07 12.65
N GLN A 16 3.84 -3.28 13.58
CA GLN A 16 2.74 -3.70 14.45
C GLN A 16 1.48 -4.07 13.66
N GLN A 17 1.18 -3.36 12.56
CA GLN A 17 0.02 -3.68 11.72
C GLN A 17 0.15 -5.07 11.10
N THR A 18 1.37 -5.46 10.73
CA THR A 18 1.67 -6.82 10.28
C THR A 18 1.37 -7.86 11.35
N ILE A 19 1.79 -7.61 12.61
CA ILE A 19 1.52 -8.49 13.76
C ILE A 19 0.03 -8.60 14.05
N ASP A 20 -0.67 -7.47 14.07
CA ASP A 20 -2.11 -7.41 14.31
C ASP A 20 -2.88 -8.15 13.22
N TYR A 21 -2.43 -8.05 11.96
CA TYR A 21 -3.00 -8.79 10.84
C TYR A 21 -2.77 -10.30 10.96
N LEU A 22 -1.57 -10.74 11.38
CA LEU A 22 -1.29 -12.16 11.62
C LEU A 22 -2.20 -12.73 12.70
N ARG A 23 -2.41 -11.99 13.80
CA ARG A 23 -3.36 -12.37 14.86
C ARG A 23 -4.80 -12.42 14.34
N LEU A 24 -5.24 -11.38 13.63
CA LEU A 24 -6.58 -11.30 13.04
C LEU A 24 -6.89 -12.49 12.11
N THR A 25 -5.86 -12.98 11.42
CA THR A 25 -5.98 -14.10 10.47
C THR A 25 -5.69 -15.46 11.10
N GLY A 26 -5.66 -15.55 12.43
CA GLY A 26 -5.64 -16.80 13.18
C GLY A 26 -4.27 -17.49 13.23
N ARG A 27 -3.17 -16.74 13.18
CA ARG A 27 -1.85 -17.34 13.45
C ARG A 27 -1.70 -17.56 14.95
N GLU A 28 -1.09 -18.68 15.31
CA GLU A 28 -0.81 -19.03 16.71
C GLU A 28 0.16 -18.03 17.35
N ASP A 29 -0.01 -17.76 18.64
CA ASP A 29 0.78 -16.77 19.38
C ASP A 29 2.29 -17.06 19.31
N GLU A 30 2.68 -18.33 19.33
CA GLU A 30 4.09 -18.73 19.20
C GLU A 30 4.67 -18.38 17.82
N GLN A 31 3.89 -18.54 16.76
CA GLN A 31 4.30 -18.16 15.40
C GLN A 31 4.41 -16.64 15.27
N ILE A 32 3.47 -15.90 15.87
CA ILE A 32 3.50 -14.43 15.88
C ILE A 32 4.76 -13.94 16.60
N ALA A 33 5.05 -14.49 17.79
CA ALA A 33 6.24 -14.15 18.56
C ALA A 33 7.53 -14.46 17.80
N LEU A 34 7.58 -15.58 17.07
CA LEU A 34 8.71 -15.93 16.21
C LEU A 34 8.91 -14.89 15.09
N VAL A 35 7.85 -14.52 14.38
CA VAL A 35 7.92 -13.55 13.28
C VAL A 35 8.41 -12.19 13.79
N GLU A 36 7.84 -11.71 14.90
CA GLU A 36 8.22 -10.43 15.49
C GLU A 36 9.70 -10.43 15.94
N THR A 37 10.11 -11.47 16.66
CA THR A 37 11.49 -11.62 17.15
C THR A 37 12.48 -11.67 15.99
N TYR A 38 12.19 -12.47 14.97
CA TYR A 38 13.03 -12.59 13.79
C TYR A 38 13.14 -11.26 13.04
N ALA A 39 12.00 -10.60 12.76
CA ALA A 39 11.99 -9.34 12.02
C ALA A 39 12.78 -8.24 12.73
N LYS A 40 12.66 -8.14 14.07
CA LYS A 40 13.43 -7.19 14.88
C LYS A 40 14.92 -7.53 14.88
N THR A 41 15.28 -8.80 15.08
CA THR A 41 16.68 -9.24 15.15
C THR A 41 17.40 -9.11 13.81
N ALA A 42 16.71 -9.42 12.71
CA ALA A 42 17.24 -9.34 11.35
C ALA A 42 17.26 -7.91 10.78
N GLY A 43 16.77 -6.90 11.51
CA GLY A 43 16.72 -5.51 11.03
C GLY A 43 15.64 -5.25 9.96
N LEU A 44 14.63 -6.13 9.86
CA LEU A 44 13.52 -6.01 8.90
C LEU A 44 12.30 -5.26 9.48
N TRP A 45 12.35 -4.92 10.76
CA TRP A 45 11.32 -4.12 11.42
C TRP A 45 11.37 -2.65 10.96
N SER A 46 10.19 -2.03 10.81
CA SER A 46 10.04 -0.70 10.21
C SER A 46 10.93 0.38 10.83
N ASP A 47 11.07 0.40 12.16
CA ASP A 47 11.92 1.37 12.86
C ASP A 47 13.40 1.26 12.46
N SER A 48 13.89 0.04 12.23
CA SER A 48 15.27 -0.21 11.80
C SER A 48 15.53 0.28 10.38
N LEU A 49 14.48 0.41 9.57
CA LEU A 49 14.56 0.84 8.17
C LEU A 49 14.43 2.36 7.99
N LYS A 50 14.20 3.14 9.05
CA LYS A 50 14.06 4.61 8.99
C LYS A 50 15.26 5.34 8.38
N THR A 51 16.43 4.73 8.46
CA THR A 51 17.70 5.28 7.95
C THR A 51 18.17 4.60 6.67
N ALA A 52 17.33 3.74 6.06
CA ALA A 52 17.66 3.10 4.80
C ALA A 52 17.87 4.14 3.69
N GLU A 53 18.92 3.94 2.90
CA GLU A 53 19.23 4.79 1.77
C GLU A 53 18.57 4.23 0.50
N TYR A 54 17.83 5.09 -0.20
CA TYR A 54 17.15 4.76 -1.45
C TYR A 54 17.74 5.60 -2.57
N GLU A 55 17.94 5.00 -3.74
CA GLU A 55 18.39 5.72 -4.96
C GLU A 55 17.46 6.91 -5.27
N ARG A 56 16.16 6.73 -5.06
CA ARG A 56 15.15 7.78 -5.25
C ARG A 56 14.05 7.69 -4.21
N VAL A 57 13.73 8.82 -3.60
CA VAL A 57 12.60 8.96 -2.66
C VAL A 57 11.47 9.75 -3.33
N LEU A 58 10.29 9.13 -3.40
CA LEU A 58 9.06 9.77 -3.83
C LEU A 58 8.21 10.11 -2.59
N ARG A 59 7.61 11.30 -2.57
CA ARG A 59 6.67 11.71 -1.51
C ARG A 59 5.26 11.78 -2.07
N PHE A 60 4.31 11.27 -1.29
CA PHE A 60 2.90 11.27 -1.65
C PHE A 60 2.07 11.68 -0.44
N ASP A 61 1.37 12.81 -0.58
CA ASP A 61 0.49 13.32 0.47
C ASP A 61 -0.89 12.67 0.36
N LEU A 62 -1.20 11.77 1.30
CA LEU A 62 -2.47 11.06 1.35
C LEU A 62 -3.68 11.98 1.51
N SER A 63 -3.52 13.19 2.07
CA SER A 63 -4.63 14.15 2.22
C SER A 63 -5.14 14.67 0.87
N THR A 64 -4.34 14.57 -0.19
CA THR A 64 -4.70 14.96 -1.56
C THR A 64 -5.50 13.87 -2.30
N VAL A 65 -5.66 12.69 -1.71
CA VAL A 65 -6.38 11.58 -2.32
C VAL A 65 -7.87 11.87 -2.30
N VAL A 66 -8.48 11.83 -3.49
CA VAL A 66 -9.94 11.90 -3.67
C VAL A 66 -10.48 10.54 -4.10
N ARG A 67 -11.80 10.34 -3.97
CA ARG A 67 -12.47 9.16 -4.51
C ARG A 67 -12.32 9.12 -6.03
N THR A 68 -11.75 8.03 -6.54
CA THR A 68 -11.48 7.85 -7.98
C THR A 68 -11.89 6.49 -8.49
N LEU A 69 -12.15 6.43 -9.79
CA LEU A 69 -12.25 5.22 -10.59
C LEU A 69 -11.02 5.14 -11.54
N ALA A 70 -10.82 3.97 -12.14
CA ALA A 70 -9.88 3.74 -13.22
C ALA A 70 -10.63 3.22 -14.45
N GLY A 71 -10.32 3.73 -15.65
CA GLY A 71 -10.94 3.27 -16.90
C GLY A 71 -11.63 4.37 -17.73
N PRO A 72 -12.60 4.02 -18.60
CA PRO A 72 -13.25 2.71 -18.73
C PRO A 72 -12.40 1.63 -19.44
N SER A 73 -11.45 2.01 -20.29
CA SER A 73 -10.67 1.08 -21.13
C SER A 73 -9.16 1.10 -20.87
N ASN A 74 -8.68 1.98 -19.97
CA ASN A 74 -7.29 2.05 -19.56
C ASN A 74 -7.20 2.09 -18.02
N PRO A 75 -6.62 1.07 -17.35
CA PRO A 75 -6.52 1.02 -15.88
C PRO A 75 -5.62 2.11 -15.30
N HIS A 76 -4.76 2.74 -16.09
CA HIS A 76 -3.95 3.89 -15.65
C HIS A 76 -4.70 5.21 -15.73
N ARG A 77 -5.87 5.25 -16.38
CA ARG A 77 -6.66 6.48 -16.48
C ARG A 77 -7.39 6.75 -15.17
N ARG A 78 -6.78 7.57 -14.32
CA ARG A 78 -7.40 8.08 -13.09
C ARG A 78 -8.59 8.99 -13.43
N LEU A 79 -9.71 8.73 -12.78
CA LEU A 79 -10.98 9.43 -13.01
C LEU A 79 -11.61 9.81 -11.66
N PRO A 80 -11.47 11.07 -11.21
CA PRO A 80 -12.18 11.56 -10.02
C PRO A 80 -13.68 11.34 -10.15
N VAL A 81 -14.32 10.87 -9.07
CA VAL A 81 -15.77 10.65 -9.07
C VAL A 81 -16.53 11.98 -9.27
N SER A 82 -15.96 13.10 -8.83
CA SER A 82 -16.45 14.46 -9.10
C SER A 82 -16.58 14.79 -10.58
N ASP A 83 -15.80 14.15 -11.44
CA ASP A 83 -15.70 14.49 -12.86
C ASP A 83 -16.58 13.60 -13.75
N LEU A 84 -17.28 12.60 -13.18
CA LEU A 84 -18.02 11.60 -13.98
C LEU A 84 -19.12 12.21 -14.83
N ALA A 85 -19.90 13.14 -14.27
CA ALA A 85 -20.97 13.83 -14.98
C ALA A 85 -20.41 14.75 -16.08
N ALA A 86 -19.41 15.58 -15.74
CA ALA A 86 -18.73 16.47 -16.69
C ALA A 86 -18.09 15.71 -17.87
N ARG A 87 -17.69 14.45 -17.65
CA ARG A 87 -17.11 13.57 -18.68
C ARG A 87 -18.14 12.65 -19.37
N GLY A 88 -19.43 12.79 -19.06
CA GLY A 88 -20.51 12.01 -19.67
C GLY A 88 -20.49 10.52 -19.32
N ILE A 89 -19.84 10.14 -18.23
CA ILE A 89 -19.66 8.74 -17.81
C ILE A 89 -20.81 8.28 -16.89
N SER A 90 -21.39 9.19 -16.11
CA SER A 90 -22.55 8.92 -15.26
C SER A 90 -23.80 9.65 -15.77
N VAL A 91 -24.96 8.99 -15.71
CA VAL A 91 -26.27 9.48 -16.19
C VAL A 91 -27.05 10.31 -15.15
N LEU A 92 -26.43 10.69 -14.03
CA LEU A 92 -27.12 11.50 -13.03
C LEU A 92 -27.29 12.94 -13.56
N LYS A 93 -28.55 13.34 -13.73
CA LYS A 93 -28.99 14.73 -13.88
C LYS A 93 -28.53 15.57 -12.69
#